data_AF-A0A355V861-F1
#
_entry.id   AF-A0A355V861-F1
#
_cell.length_a   1.000
_cell.length_b   1.000
_cell.length_c   1.000
_cell.angle_alpha   90.00
_cell.angle_beta   90.00
_cell.angle_gamma   90.00
#
_symmetry.space_group_name_H-M   'P 1'
#
loop_
_entity.id
_entity.type
_entity.pdbx_description
1 polymer ?
#
loop_
_entity_poly.entity_id
_entity_poly.type
_entity_poly.pdbx_seq_one_letter_code
_entity_poly.pdbx_strand_id
1 'polypeptide(L)'
;MQWVTRATASLGPIGHSLPWGTLAVNVLGSALIGVLYVLFSEKLAVSETVRGLWVVGLLGAFTTFSTFSLDTVLLIEQGQLAQAVAYTFMSVVLCVLMAWLGIALMRLLT
;
A
#
# COMPACT_ATOMS: atom_id res chain seq x y z
N MET A 1 -16.88 -11.96 -18.50
CA MET A 1 -16.23 -10.63 -18.37
C MET A 1 -17.26 -9.49 -18.27
N GLN A 2 -18.08 -9.43 -17.21
CA GLN A 2 -19.02 -8.31 -16.98
C GLN A 2 -19.13 -7.91 -15.49
N TRP A 3 -18.60 -8.75 -14.58
CA TRP A 3 -18.76 -8.60 -13.13
C TRP A 3 -17.75 -7.63 -12.50
N VAL A 4 -16.51 -7.57 -13.01
CA VAL A 4 -15.50 -6.59 -12.55
C VAL A 4 -15.86 -5.17 -13.03
N THR A 5 -16.40 -5.06 -14.25
CA THR A 5 -16.76 -3.78 -14.87
C THR A 5 -17.94 -3.08 -14.17
N ARG A 6 -18.75 -3.79 -13.38
CA ARG A 6 -19.93 -3.21 -12.69
C ARG A 6 -19.69 -2.85 -11.23
N ALA A 7 -18.74 -3.50 -10.55
CA ALA A 7 -18.44 -3.17 -9.15
C ALA A 7 -17.73 -1.81 -9.02
N THR A 8 -16.98 -1.39 -10.03
CA THR A 8 -16.34 -0.06 -10.09
C THR A 8 -17.19 0.99 -10.83
N ALA A 9 -18.22 0.59 -11.58
CA ALA A 9 -19.11 1.50 -12.29
C ALA A 9 -20.13 2.24 -11.40
N SER A 10 -20.20 1.95 -10.10
CA SER A 10 -21.15 2.58 -9.18
C SER A 10 -20.62 3.84 -8.46
N LEU A 11 -19.41 4.32 -8.77
CA LEU A 11 -18.91 5.61 -8.27
C LEU A 11 -18.90 6.71 -9.33
N GLY A 12 -20.01 6.86 -10.05
CA GLY A 12 -20.39 8.08 -10.78
C GLY A 12 -19.41 8.59 -11.87
N PRO A 13 -19.76 9.68 -12.55
CA PRO A 13 -18.86 10.33 -13.50
C PRO A 13 -17.80 11.14 -12.73
N ILE A 14 -16.87 10.46 -12.08
CA ILE A 14 -15.69 11.10 -11.48
C ILE A 14 -14.56 10.90 -12.48
N GLY A 15 -14.29 11.94 -13.26
CA GLY A 15 -13.25 11.93 -14.27
C GLY A 15 -11.90 11.48 -13.71
N HIS A 16 -11.10 10.83 -14.55
CA HIS A 16 -9.63 10.84 -14.54
C HIS A 16 -8.96 11.12 -13.18
N SER A 17 -9.27 10.33 -12.14
CA SER A 17 -8.81 10.59 -10.78
C SER A 17 -7.82 9.52 -10.36
N LEU A 18 -6.76 9.97 -9.68
CA LEU A 18 -5.69 9.11 -9.18
C LEU A 18 -6.29 8.01 -8.26
N PRO A 19 -5.76 6.77 -8.27
CA PRO A 19 -6.21 5.69 -7.39
C PRO A 19 -5.82 5.89 -5.91
N TRP A 20 -6.46 6.86 -5.25
CA TRP A 20 -6.13 7.27 -3.88
C TRP A 20 -6.34 6.17 -2.84
N GLY A 21 -7.32 5.28 -3.05
CA GLY A 21 -7.59 4.16 -2.15
C GLY A 21 -6.41 3.19 -2.06
N THR A 22 -5.92 2.74 -3.21
CA THR A 22 -4.74 1.86 -3.32
C THR A 22 -3.49 2.51 -2.72
N LEU A 23 -3.27 3.81 -3.01
CA LEU A 23 -2.16 4.56 -2.42
C LEU A 23 -2.25 4.59 -0.88
N ALA A 24 -3.43 4.94 -0.34
CA ALA A 24 -3.64 5.09 1.09
C ALA A 24 -3.39 3.78 1.86
N VAL A 25 -3.94 2.65 1.41
CA VAL A 25 -3.74 1.36 2.09
C VAL A 25 -2.29 0.91 2.05
N ASN A 26 -1.60 1.12 0.92
CA ASN A 26 -0.18 0.77 0.79
C ASN A 26 0.71 1.65 1.67
N VAL A 27 0.45 2.96 1.73
CA VAL A 27 1.20 3.91 2.57
C VAL A 27 1.00 3.61 4.05
N LEU A 28 -0.25 3.40 4.49
CA LEU A 28 -0.56 3.05 5.88
C LEU A 28 0.00 1.68 6.28
N GLY A 29 -0.11 0.69 5.39
CA GLY A 29 0.45 -0.64 5.62
C GLY A 29 1.97 -0.62 5.69
N SER A 30 2.61 0.24 4.90
CA SER A 30 4.06 0.46 4.97
C SER A 30 4.48 1.15 6.28
N ALA A 31 3.72 2.13 6.79
CA ALA A 31 3.98 2.67 8.13
C ALA A 31 3.91 1.58 9.21
N LEU A 32 2.85 0.75 9.14
CA LEU A 32 2.60 -0.30 10.12
C LEU A 32 3.66 -1.41 10.06
N ILE A 33 4.11 -1.85 8.87
CA ILE A 33 5.18 -2.86 8.79
C ILE A 33 6.48 -2.36 9.41
N GLY A 34 6.79 -1.06 9.28
CA GLY A 34 7.95 -0.45 9.92
C GLY A 34 7.87 -0.48 11.46
N VAL A 35 6.69 -0.18 12.01
CA VAL A 35 6.43 -0.29 13.46
C VAL A 35 6.56 -1.74 13.94
N LEU A 36 5.91 -2.67 13.23
CA LEU A 36 5.94 -4.09 13.59
C LEU A 36 7.34 -4.71 13.48
N TYR A 37 8.16 -4.25 12.52
CA TYR A 37 9.54 -4.67 12.39
C TYR A 37 10.33 -4.43 13.68
N VAL A 38 10.28 -3.21 14.22
CA VAL A 38 10.99 -2.85 15.46
C VAL A 38 10.41 -3.61 16.64
N LEU A 39 9.08 -3.65 16.77
CA LEU A 39 8.44 -4.37 17.87
C LEU A 39 8.81 -5.84 17.91
N PHE A 40 8.73 -6.54 16.77
CA PHE A 40 8.94 -7.99 16.73
C PHE A 40 10.40 -8.42 16.62
N SER A 41 11.29 -7.55 16.13
CA SER A 41 12.71 -7.90 15.90
C SER A 41 13.64 -7.32 16.96
N GLU A 42 13.29 -6.17 17.56
CA GLU A 42 14.18 -5.45 18.48
C GLU A 42 13.65 -5.42 19.92
N LYS A 43 12.33 -5.45 20.13
CA LYS A 43 11.73 -5.18 21.46
C LYS A 43 11.03 -6.37 22.10
N LEU A 44 10.38 -7.22 21.30
CA LEU A 44 9.58 -8.35 21.77
C LEU A 44 10.11 -9.67 21.20
N ALA A 45 10.24 -10.67 22.04
CA ALA A 45 10.51 -12.04 21.60
C ALA A 45 9.22 -12.69 21.07
N VAL A 46 8.86 -12.40 19.83
CA VAL A 46 7.66 -12.93 19.17
C VAL A 46 8.02 -14.14 18.31
N SER A 47 7.24 -15.22 18.44
CA SER A 47 7.42 -16.44 17.64
C SER A 47 7.24 -16.17 16.15
N GLU A 48 7.95 -16.95 15.32
CA GLU A 48 7.88 -16.82 13.85
C GLU A 48 6.46 -16.96 13.30
N THR A 49 5.63 -17.82 13.91
CA THR A 49 4.24 -18.01 13.51
C THR A 49 3.40 -16.74 13.70
N VAL A 50 3.54 -16.07 14.85
CA VAL A 50 2.81 -14.83 15.11
C VAL A 50 3.31 -13.72 14.19
N ARG A 51 4.62 -13.63 13.98
CA ARG A 51 5.21 -12.67 13.04
C ARG A 51 4.66 -12.86 11.62
N GLY A 52 4.60 -14.11 11.15
CA GLY A 52 4.02 -14.47 9.86
C GLY A 52 2.54 -14.10 9.75
N LEU A 53 1.74 -14.34 10.78
CA LEU A 53 0.31 -13.97 10.79
C LEU A 53 0.10 -12.46 10.59
N TRP A 54 0.90 -11.62 11.27
CA TRP A 54 0.76 -10.17 11.17
C TRP A 54 1.36 -9.60 9.88
N VAL A 55 2.57 -10.03 9.52
CA VAL A 55 3.32 -9.46 8.40
C VAL A 55 2.86 -10.04 7.06
N VAL A 56 2.79 -11.36 6.95
CA VAL A 56 2.40 -12.04 5.70
C VAL A 56 0.88 -12.12 5.59
N GLY A 57 0.18 -12.43 6.70
CA GLY A 57 -1.27 -12.56 6.71
C GLY A 57 -1.99 -11.21 6.65
N LEU A 58 -2.04 -10.48 7.77
CA LEU A 58 -2.84 -9.25 7.88
C LEU A 58 -2.33 -8.15 6.95
N LEU A 59 -1.05 -7.79 7.05
CA LEU A 59 -0.48 -6.72 6.22
C LEU A 59 -0.44 -7.09 4.74
N GLY A 60 -0.20 -8.36 4.42
CA GLY A 60 -0.29 -8.87 3.06
C GLY A 60 -1.70 -8.80 2.47
N ALA A 61 -2.74 -9.00 3.28
CA ALA A 61 -4.13 -8.84 2.86
C ALA A 61 -4.60 -7.37 2.82
N PHE A 62 -4.00 -6.50 3.64
CA PHE A 62 -4.34 -5.07 3.72
C PHE A 62 -3.70 -4.25 2.58
N THR A 63 -2.47 -4.57 2.21
CA THR A 63 -1.73 -3.90 1.13
C THR A 63 -1.84 -4.66 -0.19
N THR A 64 -1.64 -3.98 -1.31
CA THR A 64 -1.74 -4.61 -2.63
C THR A 64 -0.81 -3.96 -3.66
N PHE A 65 0.21 -4.71 -4.10
CA PHE A 65 1.06 -4.31 -5.22
C PHE A 65 0.42 -4.65 -6.57
N SER A 66 -0.41 -5.69 -6.64
CA SER A 66 -1.07 -6.12 -7.87
C SER A 66 -2.12 -5.12 -8.33
N THR A 67 -2.92 -4.57 -7.41
CA THR A 67 -3.89 -3.50 -7.73
C THR A 67 -3.17 -2.23 -8.16
N PHE A 68 -2.12 -1.82 -7.44
CA PHE A 68 -1.26 -0.71 -7.85
C PHE A 68 -0.72 -0.86 -9.28
N SER A 69 -0.26 -2.06 -9.64
CA SER A 69 0.26 -2.35 -10.97
C SER A 69 -0.83 -2.25 -12.05
N LEU A 70 -2.02 -2.81 -11.78
CA LEU A 70 -3.17 -2.74 -12.68
C LEU A 70 -3.62 -1.29 -12.87
N ASP A 71 -3.75 -0.53 -11.79
CA ASP A 71 -4.12 0.89 -11.83
C ASP A 71 -3.15 1.70 -12.69
N THR A 72 -1.85 1.43 -12.57
CA THR A 72 -0.81 2.08 -13.38
C THR A 72 -0.96 1.75 -14.86
N VAL A 73 -1.19 0.47 -15.20
CA VAL A 73 -1.44 0.05 -16.59
C VAL A 73 -2.70 0.71 -17.15
N LEU A 74 -3.79 0.76 -16.38
CA LEU A 74 -5.03 1.39 -16.81
C LEU A 74 -4.86 2.89 -17.08
N LEU A 75 -4.06 3.61 -16.27
CA LEU A 75 -3.73 5.02 -16.54
C LEU A 75 -2.95 5.18 -17.86
N ILE A 76 -2.03 4.25 -18.16
CA ILE A 76 -1.27 4.25 -19.42
C ILE A 76 -2.20 3.95 -20.62
N GLU A 77 -3.06 2.94 -20.53
CA GLU A 77 -4.03 2.59 -21.59
C GLU A 77 -5.02 3.73 -21.87
N GLN A 78 -5.35 4.53 -20.85
CA GLN A 78 -6.18 5.72 -20.98
C GLN A 78 -5.42 6.95 -21.52
N GLY A 79 -4.14 6.81 -21.87
CA GLY A 79 -3.29 7.89 -22.39
C GLY A 79 -2.80 8.89 -21.32
N GLN A 80 -3.02 8.61 -20.04
CA GLN A 80 -2.69 9.50 -18.92
C GLN A 80 -1.29 9.23 -18.37
N LEU A 81 -0.28 9.29 -19.25
CA LEU A 81 1.10 8.92 -18.89
C LEU A 81 1.66 9.75 -17.72
N ALA A 82 1.39 11.06 -17.70
CA ALA A 82 1.84 11.93 -16.60
C ALA A 82 1.27 11.49 -15.24
N GLN A 83 0.00 11.08 -15.19
CA GLN A 83 -0.62 10.58 -13.96
C GLN A 83 -0.09 9.20 -13.58
N ALA A 84 0.12 8.30 -14.54
CA ALA A 84 0.70 6.98 -14.29
C ALA A 84 2.09 7.08 -13.65
N VAL A 85 2.95 7.95 -14.21
CA VAL A 85 4.30 8.22 -13.68
C VAL A 85 4.20 8.82 -12.28
N ALA A 86 3.39 9.87 -12.10
CA ALA A 86 3.22 10.51 -10.81
C ALA A 86 2.71 9.54 -9.74
N TYR A 87 1.70 8.72 -10.06
CA TYR A 87 1.13 7.70 -9.18
C TYR A 87 2.16 6.63 -8.79
N THR A 88 2.95 6.14 -9.75
CA THR A 88 4.03 5.16 -9.53
C THR A 88 5.09 5.72 -8.58
N PHE A 89 5.59 6.92 -8.87
CA PHE A 89 6.61 7.55 -8.03
C PHE A 89 6.09 7.86 -6.63
N MET A 90 4.89 8.45 -6.51
CA MET A 90 4.28 8.72 -5.21
C MET A 90 4.09 7.43 -4.40
N SER A 91 3.59 6.36 -5.02
CA SER A 91 3.37 5.09 -4.33
C SER A 91 4.67 4.52 -3.76
N VAL A 92 5.71 4.42 -4.58
CA VAL A 92 7.00 3.86 -4.14
C VAL A 92 7.65 4.75 -3.07
N VAL A 93 7.75 6.06 -3.32
CA VAL A 93 8.45 6.99 -2.42
C VAL A 93 7.72 7.10 -1.08
N LEU A 94 6.41 7.29 -1.08
CA LEU A 94 5.65 7.42 0.17
C LEU A 94 5.64 6.13 0.98
N CYS A 95 5.52 4.95 0.33
CA CYS A 95 5.56 3.67 1.04
C CYS A 95 6.92 3.46 1.73
N VAL A 96 8.02 3.67 1.01
CA VAL A 96 9.38 3.53 1.59
C VAL A 96 9.60 4.54 2.71
N LEU A 97 9.22 5.81 2.51
CA LEU A 97 9.33 6.85 3.55
C LEU A 97 8.51 6.50 4.79
N MET A 98 7.27 6.02 4.63
CA MET A 98 6.43 5.65 5.76
C MET A 98 6.95 4.43 6.51
N ALA A 99 7.49 3.43 5.82
CA ALA A 99 8.15 2.31 6.49
C ALA A 99 9.35 2.78 7.32
N TRP A 100 10.19 3.66 6.75
CA TRP A 100 11.31 4.26 7.46
C TRP A 100 10.86 5.08 8.67
N LEU A 101 9.84 5.93 8.52
CA LEU A 101 9.28 6.71 9.63
C LEU A 101 8.66 5.83 10.71
N GLY A 102 7.97 4.74 10.35
CA GLY A 102 7.44 3.78 11.30
C GLY A 102 8.54 3.13 12.15
N ILE A 103 9.66 2.77 11.51
CA ILE A 103 10.85 2.25 12.20
C ILE A 103 11.44 3.32 13.13
N ALA A 104 11.68 4.52 12.61
CA ALA A 104 12.31 5.61 13.36
C ALA A 104 11.46 6.02 14.58
N LEU A 105 10.16 6.15 14.39
CA LEU A 105 9.20 6.47 15.44
C LEU A 105 9.18 5.39 16.51
N MET A 106 9.10 4.12 16.13
CA MET A 106 9.00 3.03 17.09
C MET A 106 10.28 2.91 17.93
N ARG A 107 11.46 3.08 17.32
CA ARG A 107 12.75 3.14 18.04
C ARG A 107 12.88 4.36 18.95
N LEU A 108 12.25 5.48 18.62
CA LEU A 108 12.24 6.66 19.49
C LEU A 108 11.37 6.43 20.73
N LEU A 109 10.28 5.68 20.59
CA LEU A 109 9.30 5.46 21.66
C LEU A 109 9.61 4.27 22.58
N THR A 110 10.56 3.40 22.21
CA THR A 110 10.90 2.18 22.97
C THR A 110 12.40 1.98 23.09
#